data_AF-A0A821VZS4-F1
#
_entry.id   AF-A0A821VZS4-F1
#
_cell.length_a   1.000
_cell.length_b   1.000
_cell.length_c   1.000
_cell.angle_alpha   90.00
_cell.angle_beta   90.00
_cell.angle_gamma   90.00
#
_symmetry.space_group_name_H-M   'P 1'
#
loop_
_entity.id
_entity.type
_entity.pdbx_description
1 polymer ?
#
loop_
_entity_poly.entity_id
_entity_poly.type
_entity_poly.pdbx_seq_one_letter_code
_entity_poly.pdbx_strand_id
1 'polypeptide(L)'
;MKYVCCIFLFLRARDIWFIGTLIWEIFNGNGATSATSYRQLGSIPRPLSAAYGDLINPNPSLRSSFDKLLESPFIQNNSLVECLLFLEEIQLKDPGEKQTF
;
A
#
# COMPACT_ATOMS: atom_id res chain seq x y z
N MET A 1 -0.77 4.38 -14.37
CA MET A 1 -1.56 4.71 -13.15
C MET A 1 -3.09 4.77 -13.32
N LYS A 2 -3.67 5.24 -14.43
CA LYS A 2 -5.15 5.40 -14.54
C LYS A 2 -5.95 4.09 -14.43
N TYR A 3 -5.40 2.96 -14.90
CA TYR A 3 -6.11 1.68 -14.91
C TYR A 3 -6.02 0.89 -13.59
N VAL A 4 -4.97 1.11 -12.80
CA VAL A 4 -4.80 0.48 -11.48
C VAL A 4 -5.72 1.16 -10.45
N CYS A 5 -5.89 2.48 -10.55
CA CYS A 5 -6.79 3.25 -9.69
C CYS A 5 -8.26 2.76 -9.80
N CYS A 6 -8.73 2.34 -10.98
CA CYS A 6 -10.11 1.86 -11.16
C CYS A 6 -10.44 0.56 -10.41
N ILE A 7 -9.47 -0.31 -10.16
CA ILE A 7 -9.70 -1.54 -9.37
C ILE A 7 -9.73 -1.23 -7.86
N PHE A 8 -9.02 -0.19 -7.42
CA PHE A 8 -8.97 0.23 -6.01
C PHE A 8 -10.08 1.22 -5.61
N LEU A 9 -10.77 1.83 -6.56
CA LEU A 9 -11.89 2.78 -6.32
C LEU A 9 -13.11 2.18 -5.58
N PHE A 10 -13.18 0.86 -5.38
CA PHE A 10 -14.27 0.19 -4.66
C PHE A 10 -13.88 -0.41 -3.31
N LEU A 11 -12.67 -0.15 -2.81
CA LEU A 11 -12.30 -0.61 -1.46
C LEU A 11 -13.16 0.11 -0.42
N ARG A 12 -13.99 -0.64 0.29
CA ARG A 12 -14.77 -0.11 1.41
C ARG A 12 -13.86 0.03 2.63
N ALA A 13 -14.31 0.79 3.63
CA ALA A 13 -13.56 1.00 4.87
C ALA A 13 -13.11 -0.31 5.56
N ARG A 14 -13.80 -1.43 5.34
CA ARG A 14 -13.39 -2.75 5.83
C ARG A 14 -12.14 -3.28 5.10
N ASP A 15 -12.09 -3.13 3.78
CA ASP A 15 -10.97 -3.61 2.97
C ASP A 15 -9.71 -2.79 3.28
N ILE A 16 -9.87 -1.48 3.49
CA ILE A 16 -8.80 -0.58 3.98
C ILE A 16 -8.21 -1.06 5.31
N TRP A 17 -9.07 -1.49 6.24
CA TRP A 17 -8.61 -2.02 7.51
C TRP A 17 -7.82 -3.32 7.33
N PHE A 18 -8.27 -4.22 6.46
CA PHE A 18 -7.54 -5.45 6.16
C PHE A 18 -6.20 -5.21 5.45
N ILE A 19 -6.10 -4.16 4.62
CA ILE A 19 -4.81 -3.74 4.05
C ILE A 19 -3.88 -3.29 5.17
N GLY A 20 -4.38 -2.53 6.14
CA GLY A 20 -3.61 -2.18 7.33
C GLY A 20 -3.17 -3.41 8.12
N THR A 21 -4.04 -4.41 8.33
CA THR A 21 -3.65 -5.61 9.08
C THR A 21 -2.56 -6.40 8.37
N LEU A 22 -2.65 -6.51 7.04
CA LEU A 22 -1.63 -7.15 6.22
C LEU A 22 -0.29 -6.42 6.31
N ILE A 23 -0.29 -5.08 6.27
CA ILE A 23 0.93 -4.27 6.47
C ILE A 23 1.55 -4.60 7.83
N TRP A 24 0.74 -4.66 8.89
CA TRP A 24 1.24 -4.99 10.22
C TRP A 24 1.89 -6.37 10.26
N GLU A 25 1.26 -7.37 9.65
CA GLU A 25 1.75 -8.75 9.59
C GLU A 25 3.05 -8.87 8.80
N ILE A 26 3.22 -8.11 7.71
CA ILE A 26 4.47 -8.09 6.94
C ILE A 26 5.65 -7.65 7.81
N PHE A 27 5.46 -6.67 8.69
CA PHE A 27 6.55 -6.13 9.52
C PHE A 27 6.71 -6.85 10.87
N ASN A 28 5.61 -7.33 11.47
CA ASN A 28 5.61 -7.90 12.82
C ASN A 28 5.45 -9.42 12.85
N GLY A 29 5.16 -10.05 11.71
CA GLY A 29 4.88 -11.47 11.58
C GLY A 29 3.51 -11.88 12.11
N ASN A 30 3.32 -13.20 12.22
CA ASN A 30 2.09 -13.78 12.71
C ASN A 30 2.05 -13.71 14.25
N GLY A 31 1.29 -12.77 14.80
CA GLY A 31 1.22 -12.60 16.26
C GLY A 31 0.07 -11.73 16.78
N ALA A 32 -0.78 -11.20 15.90
CA ALA A 32 -1.94 -10.43 16.33
C ALA A 32 -2.99 -11.38 16.94
N THR A 33 -3.28 -11.20 18.22
CA THR A 33 -4.28 -11.98 18.95
C THR A 33 -5.64 -11.30 18.98
N SER A 34 -5.68 -10.00 18.66
CA SER A 34 -6.91 -9.21 18.66
C SER A 34 -6.76 -7.94 17.81
N ALA A 35 -7.90 -7.28 17.54
CA ALA A 35 -7.92 -6.03 16.79
C ALA A 35 -7.11 -4.90 17.45
N THR A 36 -6.85 -4.96 18.76
CA THR A 36 -6.06 -3.95 19.47
C THR A 36 -4.55 -4.14 19.26
N SER A 37 -4.09 -5.34 18.87
CA SER A 37 -2.69 -5.61 18.52
C SER A 37 -2.23 -4.71 17.37
N TYR A 38 -3.09 -4.49 16.38
CA TYR A 38 -2.81 -3.60 15.24
C TYR A 38 -2.74 -2.11 15.61
N ARG A 39 -2.97 -1.73 16.86
CA ARG A 39 -2.70 -0.33 17.30
C ARG A 39 -1.24 -0.13 17.68
N GLN A 40 -0.49 -1.22 17.89
CA GLN A 40 0.92 -1.18 18.22
C GLN A 40 1.74 -1.19 16.93
N LEU A 41 2.61 -0.19 16.74
CA LEU A 41 3.44 -0.10 15.53
C LEU A 41 4.45 -1.25 15.40
N GLY A 42 5.04 -1.68 16.52
CA GLY A 42 6.10 -2.69 16.54
C GLY A 42 7.25 -2.34 15.58
N SER A 43 7.50 -3.21 14.60
CA SER A 43 8.57 -3.09 13.60
C SER A 43 8.20 -2.25 12.36
N ILE A 44 7.06 -1.57 12.36
CA ILE A 44 6.65 -0.72 11.24
C ILE A 44 7.63 0.47 11.08
N PRO A 45 8.19 0.70 9.87
CA PRO A 45 9.10 1.81 9.62
C PRO A 45 8.46 3.19 9.87
N ARG A 46 9.23 4.13 10.43
CA ARG A 46 8.75 5.50 10.72
C ARG A 46 8.13 6.22 9.50
N PRO A 47 8.65 6.12 8.26
CA PRO A 47 8.02 6.78 7.12
C PRO A 47 6.64 6.23 6.76
N LEU A 48 6.31 5.00 7.20
CA LEU A 48 5.02 4.35 6.94
C LEU A 48 4.04 4.49 8.11
N SER A 49 4.51 4.83 9.32
CA SER A 49 3.70 4.78 10.54
C SER A 49 2.46 5.67 10.51
N ALA A 50 2.57 6.86 9.91
CA ALA A 50 1.44 7.80 9.77
C ALA A 50 0.36 7.23 8.85
N ALA A 51 0.74 6.82 7.63
CA ALA A 51 -0.18 6.22 6.67
C ALA A 51 -0.83 4.95 7.25
N TYR A 52 -0.07 4.13 7.96
CA TYR A 52 -0.56 2.95 8.66
C TYR A 52 -1.64 3.28 9.71
N GLY A 53 -1.40 4.29 10.55
CA GLY A 53 -2.34 4.71 11.59
C GLY A 53 -3.70 5.12 11.02
N ASP A 54 -3.71 5.77 9.86
CA ASP A 54 -4.94 6.15 9.17
C ASP A 54 -5.73 4.93 8.67
N LEU A 55 -5.06 3.88 8.19
CA LEU A 55 -5.71 2.64 7.72
C LEU A 55 -6.38 1.87 8.87
N ILE A 56 -5.72 1.81 10.03
CA ILE A 56 -6.19 1.06 11.21
C ILE A 56 -7.09 1.90 12.13
N ASN A 57 -7.52 3.08 11.68
CA ASN A 57 -8.38 3.94 12.50
C ASN A 57 -9.62 3.16 12.99
N PRO A 58 -9.92 3.16 14.30
CA PRO A 58 -11.07 2.45 14.84
C PRO A 58 -12.40 3.01 14.31
N ASN A 59 -12.44 4.27 13.91
CA ASN A 59 -13.60 4.87 13.24
C ASN A 59 -13.51 4.62 11.72
N PRO A 60 -14.40 3.81 11.14
CA PRO A 60 -14.38 3.51 9.70
C PRO A 60 -14.49 4.76 8.81
N SER A 61 -15.16 5.81 9.28
CA SER A 61 -15.38 7.05 8.52
C SER A 61 -14.13 7.93 8.45
N LEU A 62 -13.15 7.69 9.33
CA LEU A 62 -11.89 8.45 9.39
C LEU A 62 -10.72 7.69 8.74
N ARG A 63 -10.96 6.49 8.21
CA ARG A 63 -9.92 5.73 7.52
C ARG A 63 -9.54 6.42 6.21
N SER A 64 -8.25 6.42 5.89
CA SER A 64 -7.76 6.94 4.61
C SER A 64 -8.20 6.06 3.43
N SER A 65 -8.27 6.64 2.24
CA SER A 65 -8.41 5.86 1.01
C SER A 65 -7.09 5.18 0.67
N PHE A 66 -7.17 4.12 -0.14
CA PHE A 66 -5.97 3.43 -0.61
C PHE A 66 -5.04 4.34 -1.42
N ASP A 67 -5.58 5.29 -2.19
CA ASP A 67 -4.76 6.24 -2.95
C ASP A 67 -3.83 7.05 -2.05
N LYS A 68 -4.29 7.47 -0.85
CA LYS A 68 -3.44 8.17 0.12
C LYS A 68 -2.30 7.31 0.65
N LEU A 69 -2.48 5.99 0.75
CA LEU A 69 -1.40 5.07 1.09
C LEU A 69 -0.37 5.01 -0.05
N LEU A 70 -0.85 4.94 -1.30
CA LEU A 70 0.02 4.91 -2.48
C LEU A 70 0.85 6.19 -2.61
N GLU A 71 0.30 7.33 -2.23
CA GLU A 71 1.00 8.63 -2.19
C GLU A 71 2.01 8.75 -1.04
N SER A 72 2.06 7.79 -0.12
CA SER A 72 3.00 7.87 1.00
C SER A 72 4.46 7.83 0.51
N PRO A 73 5.37 8.61 1.12
CA PRO A 73 6.78 8.61 0.73
C PRO A 73 7.44 7.23 0.82
N PHE A 74 6.94 6.36 1.69
CA PHE A 74 7.43 4.99 1.83
C PHE A 74 7.14 4.14 0.59
N ILE A 75 5.98 4.33 -0.05
CA ILE A 75 5.59 3.60 -1.26
C ILE A 75 6.20 4.27 -2.50
N GLN A 76 6.14 5.60 -2.60
CA GLN A 76 6.65 6.33 -3.76
C GLN A 76 8.17 6.21 -3.94
N ASN A 77 8.95 6.15 -2.85
CA ASN A 77 10.41 6.07 -2.92
C ASN A 77 10.93 4.63 -2.87
N ASN A 78 10.08 3.64 -3.14
CA ASN A 78 10.46 2.24 -3.11
C ASN A 78 10.96 1.79 -4.49
N SER A 79 12.23 1.37 -4.56
CA SER A 79 12.85 0.95 -5.84
C SER A 79 12.20 -0.27 -6.47
N LEU A 80 11.58 -1.16 -5.68
CA LEU A 80 10.81 -2.28 -6.23
C LEU A 80 9.54 -1.77 -6.89
N VAL A 81 8.84 -0.82 -6.28
CA VAL A 81 7.64 -0.21 -6.87
C VAL A 81 7.99 0.51 -8.17
N GLU A 82 9.07 1.29 -8.18
CA GLU A 82 9.59 1.94 -9.38
C GLU A 82 9.93 0.93 -10.49
N CYS A 83 10.65 -0.15 -10.15
CA CYS A 83 10.99 -1.22 -11.08
C CYS A 83 9.75 -1.90 -11.66
N LEU A 84 8.75 -2.22 -10.82
CA LEU A 84 7.51 -2.84 -11.29
C LEU A 84 6.71 -1.92 -12.21
N LEU A 85 6.62 -0.62 -11.90
CA LEU A 85 5.99 0.36 -12.78
C LEU A 85 6.71 0.47 -14.13
N PHE A 86 8.03 0.50 -14.11
CA PHE A 86 8.84 0.47 -15.34
C PHE A 86 8.57 -0.81 -16.15
N LEU A 87 8.50 -1.96 -15.49
CA LEU A 87 8.17 -3.23 -16.14
C LEU A 87 6.77 -3.24 -16.74
N GLU A 88 5.78 -2.61 -16.11
CA GLU A 88 4.44 -2.45 -16.71
C GLU A 88 4.49 -1.54 -17.95
N GLU A 89 5.20 -0.41 -17.87
CA GLU A 89 5.32 0.54 -18.98
C GLU A 89 6.04 -0.07 -20.18
N ILE A 90 7.13 -0.80 -19.96
CA ILE A 90 7.87 -1.45 -21.04
C ILE A 90 7.01 -2.51 -21.72
N GLN A 91 6.11 -3.21 -21.02
CA GLN A 91 5.23 -4.19 -21.68
C GLN A 91 4.32 -3.56 -22.74
N LEU A 92 3.90 -2.31 -22.56
CA LEU A 92 3.05 -1.58 -23.50
C LEU A 92 3.80 -1.07 -24.74
N LYS A 93 5.13 -1.11 -24.74
CA LYS A 93 5.97 -0.65 -25.85
C LYS A 93 6.05 -1.65 -26.99
N ASP A 94 6.24 -1.14 -28.20
CA ASP A 94 6.46 -1.96 -29.38
C ASP A 94 7.80 -2.71 -29.29
N PRO A 95 7.94 -3.90 -29.90
CA PRO A 95 9.17 -4.70 -29.82
C PRO A 95 10.45 -3.96 -30.22
N GLY A 96 10.36 -3.03 -31.17
CA GLY A 96 11.50 -2.20 -31.58
C GLY A 96 11.92 -1.15 -30.54
N GLU A 97 10.96 -0.54 -29.84
CA GLU A 97 11.26 0.40 -28.75
C GLU A 97 11.86 -0.31 -27.54
N LYS A 98 11.39 -1.54 -27.26
CA LYS A 98 11.91 -2.39 -26.17
C LYS A 98 13.41 -2.67 -26.26
N GLN A 99 13.99 -2.71 -27.46
CA GLN A 99 15.42 -2.96 -27.67
C GLN A 99 16.32 -1.77 -27.30
N THR A 100 15.73 -0.60 -27.00
CA THR A 100 16.47 0.64 -26.71
C THR A 100 16.77 0.81 -25.22
N PHE A 101 16.15 0.00 -24.36
CA PHE A 101 16.30 0.00 -22.91
C PHE A 101 17.15 -1.19 -22.45
#